data_AF-A0A3C1DFT4-F1
#
_entry.id   AF-A0A3C1DFT4-F1
#
_cell.length_a   1.000
_cell.length_b   1.000
_cell.length_c   1.000
_cell.angle_alpha   90.00
_cell.angle_beta   90.00
_cell.angle_gamma   90.00
#
_symmetry.space_group_name_H-M   'P 1'
#
loop_
_entity.id
_entity.type
_entity.pdbx_description
1 polymer ?
#
loop_
_entity_poly.entity_id
_entity_poly.type
_entity_poly.pdbx_seq_one_letter_code
_entity_poly.pdbx_strand_id
1 'polypeptide(L)'
;QKSVNKVLLKDGARADEAIAACRAVLADDANPWEAAVLEEKCRALAEPLGMKLKNLLQPLRVAVCGNMVSPPLFESIELLSRADVLARIDAVVAKVFAA
;
A
#
# COMPACT_ATOMS: atom_id res chain seq x y z
N GLN A 1 10.11 -13.22 1.36
CA GLN A 1 10.37 -13.60 -0.06
C GLN A 1 9.11 -13.87 -0.90
N LYS A 2 8.26 -14.88 -0.57
CA LYS A 2 7.20 -15.36 -1.48
C LYS A 2 6.16 -14.29 -1.89
N SER A 3 5.70 -13.47 -0.94
CA SER A 3 4.71 -12.41 -1.20
C SER A 3 5.26 -11.30 -2.10
N VAL A 4 6.52 -10.91 -1.89
CA VAL A 4 7.23 -9.93 -2.72
C VAL A 4 7.29 -10.40 -4.17
N ASN A 5 7.75 -11.63 -4.41
CA ASN A 5 7.86 -12.17 -5.78
C ASN A 5 6.50 -12.31 -6.46
N LYS A 6 5.44 -12.68 -5.71
CA LYS A 6 4.11 -12.92 -6.27
C LYS A 6 3.29 -11.66 -6.53
N VAL A 7 3.60 -10.58 -5.82
CA VAL A 7 2.79 -9.35 -5.85
C VAL A 7 3.61 -8.17 -6.35
N LEU A 8 4.74 -7.89 -5.71
CA LEU A 8 5.53 -6.68 -6.00
C LEU A 8 6.37 -6.83 -7.26
N LEU A 9 7.02 -7.99 -7.45
CA LEU A 9 7.89 -8.28 -8.59
C LEU A 9 7.20 -9.09 -9.69
N LYS A 10 5.86 -9.11 -9.70
CA LYS A 10 5.11 -9.79 -10.75
C LYS A 10 5.09 -8.92 -12.00
N ASP A 11 5.41 -9.50 -13.15
CA ASP A 11 5.38 -8.78 -14.44
C ASP A 11 4.01 -8.13 -14.69
N GLY A 12 4.07 -6.84 -15.07
CA GLY A 12 2.88 -6.01 -15.34
C GLY A 12 2.04 -5.67 -14.11
N ALA A 13 2.52 -5.90 -12.89
CA ALA A 13 1.75 -5.62 -11.67
C ALA A 13 1.60 -4.12 -11.34
N ARG A 14 2.48 -3.25 -11.88
CA ARG A 14 2.51 -1.80 -11.57
C ARG A 14 2.50 -1.53 -10.05
N ALA A 15 3.21 -2.37 -9.30
CA ALA A 15 3.16 -2.40 -7.84
C ALA A 15 3.87 -1.20 -7.20
N ASP A 16 4.91 -0.70 -7.86
CA ASP A 16 5.60 0.55 -7.57
C ASP A 16 4.65 1.76 -7.63
N GLU A 17 3.90 1.87 -8.74
CA GLU A 17 2.90 2.93 -8.94
C GLU A 17 1.76 2.83 -7.91
N ALA A 18 1.25 1.62 -7.67
CA ALA A 18 0.22 1.37 -6.67
C ALA A 18 0.65 1.78 -5.25
N ILE A 19 1.87 1.38 -4.86
CA ILE A 19 2.42 1.72 -3.54
C ILE A 19 2.67 3.23 -3.43
N ALA A 20 3.22 3.87 -4.46
CA ALA A 20 3.47 5.30 -4.46
C ALA A 20 2.17 6.11 -4.30
N ALA A 21 1.12 5.74 -5.02
CA ALA A 21 -0.17 6.41 -4.94
C ALA A 21 -0.85 6.23 -3.57
N CYS A 22 -0.87 5.01 -3.03
CA CYS A 22 -1.39 4.77 -1.68
C CYS A 22 -0.56 5.48 -0.61
N ARG A 23 0.77 5.50 -0.73
CA ARG A 23 1.65 6.22 0.18
C ARG A 23 1.33 7.71 0.20
N ALA A 24 1.04 8.33 -0.95
CA ALA A 24 0.67 9.74 -1.02
C ALA A 24 -0.60 10.05 -0.20
N VAL A 25 -1.62 9.19 -0.30
CA VAL A 25 -2.83 9.28 0.55
C VAL A 25 -2.48 9.16 2.03
N LEU A 26 -1.65 8.17 2.38
CA LEU A 26 -1.22 7.92 3.75
C LEU A 26 -0.25 9.00 4.29
N ALA A 27 0.35 9.84 3.44
CA ALA A 27 1.30 10.89 3.84
C ALA A 27 0.66 12.29 3.95
N ASP A 28 -0.54 12.48 3.39
CA ASP A 28 -1.26 13.74 3.43
C ASP A 28 -1.92 14.03 4.79
N ASP A 29 -1.39 15.02 5.53
CA ASP A 29 -1.87 15.45 6.86
C ASP A 29 -3.31 15.97 6.87
N ALA A 30 -3.91 16.28 5.72
CA ALA A 30 -5.32 16.63 5.64
C ALA A 30 -6.26 15.41 5.80
N ASN A 31 -5.75 14.19 5.66
CA ASN A 31 -6.54 12.98 5.82
C ASN A 31 -6.55 12.53 7.29
N PRO A 32 -7.74 12.40 7.93
CA PRO A 32 -7.87 11.72 9.21
C PRO A 32 -7.20 10.35 9.19
N TRP A 33 -6.50 10.02 10.28
CA TRP A 33 -5.87 8.71 10.46
C TRP A 33 -6.90 7.67 10.92
N GLU A 34 -7.91 7.46 10.07
CA GLU A 34 -9.05 6.60 10.34
C GLU A 34 -9.20 5.55 9.22
N ALA A 35 -9.44 4.30 9.58
CA ALA A 35 -9.44 3.18 8.66
C ALA A 35 -10.42 3.39 7.49
N ALA A 36 -11.66 3.81 7.79
CA ALA A 36 -12.70 4.04 6.78
C ALA A 36 -12.29 5.12 5.76
N VAL A 37 -11.71 6.24 6.23
CA VAL A 37 -11.30 7.36 5.39
C VAL A 37 -10.12 6.99 4.51
N LEU A 38 -9.10 6.34 5.09
CA LEU A 38 -7.92 5.89 4.35
C LEU A 38 -8.28 4.80 3.33
N GLU A 39 -9.21 3.91 3.69
CA GLU A 39 -9.72 2.87 2.79
C GLU A 39 -10.44 3.47 1.59
N GLU A 40 -11.39 4.38 1.82
CA GLU A 40 -12.13 5.05 0.77
C GLU A 40 -11.20 5.77 -0.21
N LYS A 41 -10.28 6.59 0.32
CA LYS A 41 -9.33 7.35 -0.50
C LYS A 41 -8.38 6.46 -1.28
N CYS A 42 -7.85 5.40 -0.67
CA CYS A 42 -7.03 4.44 -1.39
C CYS A 42 -7.85 3.73 -2.47
N ARG A 43 -9.06 3.26 -2.17
CA ARG A 43 -9.92 2.59 -3.16
C ARG A 43 -10.24 3.48 -4.36
N ALA A 44 -10.46 4.77 -4.13
CA ALA A 44 -10.74 5.75 -5.17
C ALA A 44 -9.61 5.92 -6.18
N LEU A 45 -8.36 5.54 -5.85
CA LEU A 45 -7.23 5.58 -6.78
C LEU A 45 -7.32 4.51 -7.89
N ALA A 46 -8.13 3.46 -7.71
CA ALA A 46 -8.21 2.35 -8.67
C ALA A 46 -8.68 2.80 -10.06
N GLU A 47 -9.70 3.65 -10.11
CA GLU A 47 -10.27 4.17 -11.36
C GLU A 47 -9.30 5.08 -12.15
N PRO A 48 -8.75 6.18 -11.57
CA PRO A 48 -7.85 7.07 -12.31
C PRO A 48 -6.54 6.40 -12.73
N LEU A 49 -6.08 5.38 -12.00
CA LEU A 49 -4.88 4.61 -12.37
C LEU A 49 -5.18 3.48 -13.39
N GLY A 50 -6.46 3.25 -13.73
CA GLY A 50 -6.88 2.14 -14.58
C GLY A 50 -6.51 0.77 -13.99
N MET A 51 -6.50 0.65 -12.66
CA MET A 51 -6.10 -0.55 -11.94
C MET A 51 -7.31 -1.26 -11.33
N LYS A 52 -7.27 -2.60 -11.34
CA LYS A 52 -8.18 -3.38 -10.48
C LYS A 52 -7.83 -3.11 -9.03
N LEU A 53 -8.84 -2.97 -8.17
CA LEU A 53 -8.61 -2.68 -6.76
C LEU A 53 -7.66 -3.67 -6.07
N LYS A 54 -7.76 -4.96 -6.42
CA LYS A 54 -6.83 -5.99 -5.93
C LYS A 54 -5.37 -5.65 -6.25
N ASN A 55 -5.08 -5.14 -7.45
CA ASN A 55 -3.74 -4.79 -7.88
C ASN A 55 -3.22 -3.52 -7.20
N LEU A 56 -4.12 -2.71 -6.63
CA LEU A 56 -3.76 -1.54 -5.83
C LEU A 56 -3.50 -1.91 -4.36
N LEU A 57 -4.46 -2.60 -3.73
CA LEU A 57 -4.42 -2.86 -2.29
C LEU A 57 -3.51 -4.03 -1.90
N GLN A 58 -3.31 -5.01 -2.78
CA GLN A 58 -2.44 -6.14 -2.48
C GLN A 58 -0.96 -5.73 -2.35
N PRO A 59 -0.40 -4.87 -3.23
CA PRO A 59 0.92 -4.28 -3.02
C PRO A 59 1.03 -3.50 -1.71
N LEU A 60 0.06 -2.62 -1.41
CA LEU A 60 0.03 -1.87 -0.15
C LEU A 60 0.08 -2.80 1.07
N ARG A 61 -0.74 -3.87 1.07
CA ARG A 61 -0.72 -4.87 2.14
C ARG A 61 0.64 -5.53 2.31
N VAL A 62 1.29 -5.93 1.21
CA VAL A 62 2.62 -6.54 1.29
C VAL A 62 3.65 -5.54 1.80
N ALA A 63 3.54 -4.26 1.41
CA ALA A 63 4.44 -3.21 1.87
C ALA A 63 4.32 -2.95 3.37
N VAL A 64 3.10 -2.91 3.91
CA VAL A 64 2.85 -2.58 5.33
C VAL A 64 2.95 -3.80 6.25
N CYS A 65 2.40 -4.94 5.84
CA CYS A 65 2.24 -6.14 6.67
C CYS A 65 3.25 -7.26 6.33
N GLY A 66 4.01 -7.14 5.24
CA GLY A 66 5.00 -8.14 4.81
C GLY A 66 4.41 -9.43 4.23
N ASN A 67 3.09 -9.58 4.18
CA ASN A 67 2.40 -10.77 3.71
C ASN A 67 1.17 -10.45 2.84
N MET A 68 0.57 -11.46 2.21
CA MET A 68 -0.64 -11.29 1.39
C MET A 68 -1.96 -11.41 2.20
N VAL A 69 -1.89 -11.95 3.41
CA VAL A 69 -3.03 -12.28 4.26
C VAL A 69 -2.80 -11.67 5.62
N SER A 70 -3.55 -10.62 5.92
CA SER A 70 -3.57 -9.90 7.18
C SER A 70 -5.01 -9.82 7.68
N PRO A 71 -5.23 -9.36 8.93
CA PRO A 71 -6.49 -8.72 9.31
C PRO A 71 -6.88 -7.59 8.32
N PRO A 72 -8.03 -6.93 8.51
CA PRO A 72 -8.42 -5.79 7.66
C PRO A 72 -7.28 -4.78 7.54
N LEU A 73 -6.90 -4.45 6.30
CA LEU A 73 -5.65 -3.74 6.01
C LEU A 73 -5.63 -2.35 6.66
N PHE A 74 -6.73 -1.62 6.53
CA PHE A 74 -6.83 -0.25 6.99
C PHE A 74 -7.02 -0.16 8.51
N GLU A 75 -7.75 -1.10 9.13
CA GLU A 75 -7.78 -1.22 10.60
C GLU A 75 -6.37 -1.52 11.15
N SER A 76 -5.60 -2.37 10.46
CA SER A 76 -4.21 -2.65 10.85
C SER A 76 -3.31 -1.42 10.69
N ILE A 77 -3.58 -0.55 9.71
CA ILE A 77 -2.86 0.71 9.48
C ILE A 77 -3.21 1.73 10.56
N GLU A 78 -4.49 1.87 10.89
CA GLU A 78 -5.01 2.78 11.92
C GLU A 78 -4.41 2.49 13.31
N LEU A 79 -4.23 1.22 13.65
CA LEU A 79 -3.60 0.80 14.91
C LEU A 79 -2.09 1.12 15.00
N LEU A 80 -1.44 1.45 13.88
CA LEU A 80 -0.03 1.79 13.83
C LEU A 80 0.16 3.30 13.72
N SER A 81 1.32 3.79 14.17
CA SER A 81 1.66 5.19 13.94
C SER A 81 1.85 5.45 12.45
N ARG A 82 1.40 6.62 11.98
CA ARG A 82 1.58 7.05 10.59
C ARG A 82 3.04 6.98 10.14
N ALA A 83 3.95 7.46 10.99
CA ALA A 83 5.38 7.45 10.71
C ALA A 83 5.92 6.03 10.46
N ASP A 84 5.51 5.06 11.28
CA ASP A 84 5.94 3.67 11.11
C ASP A 84 5.40 3.06 9.82
N VAL A 85 4.15 3.34 9.46
CA VAL A 85 3.55 2.83 8.21
C VAL A 85 4.29 3.39 7.00
N LEU A 86 4.56 4.70 6.96
CA LEU A 86 5.29 5.34 5.88
C LEU A 86 6.74 4.81 5.78
N ALA A 87 7.43 4.66 6.92
CA ALA A 87 8.79 4.11 6.96
C ALA A 87 8.86 2.67 6.42
N ARG A 88 7.87 1.82 6.74
CA ARG A 88 7.77 0.46 6.18
C ARG A 88 7.60 0.47 4.67
N ILE A 89 6.72 1.34 4.17
CA ILE A 89 6.50 1.50 2.73
C ILE A 89 7.80 1.95 2.04
N ASP A 90 8.46 2.97 2.59
CA ASP A 90 9.72 3.51 2.04
C ASP A 90 10.83 2.46 2.01
N ALA A 91 10.97 1.68 3.09
CA ALA A 91 11.93 0.60 3.14
C ALA A 91 11.66 -0.47 2.06
N VAL A 92 10.39 -0.79 1.79
CA VAL A 92 10.01 -1.74 0.74
C VAL A 92 10.31 -1.16 -0.64
N VAL A 93 9.97 0.11 -0.89
CA VAL A 93 10.25 0.77 -2.17
C VAL A 93 11.76 0.79 -2.45
N ALA A 94 12.56 1.23 -1.48
CA ALA A 94 14.01 1.27 -1.62
C ALA A 94 14.62 -0.13 -1.83
N LYS A 95 14.09 -1.16 -1.16
CA LYS A 95 14.63 -2.52 -1.26
C LYS A 95 14.21 -3.28 -2.52
N VAL A 96 13.02 -2.99 -3.05
CA VAL A 96 12.39 -3.80 -4.11
C VAL A 96 12.46 -3.11 -5.48
N PHE A 97 12.34 -1.78 -5.53
CA PHE A 97 12.22 -1.04 -6.79
C PHE A 97 13.40 -0.10 -7.08
N ALA A 98 14.24 0.22 -6.10
CA ALA A 98 15.43 1.04 -6.31
C ALA A 98 16.70 0.22 -6.65
N ALA A 99 16.52 -1.01 -7.16
CA ALA A 99 17.59 -1.91 -7.58
C ALA A 99 17.71 -1.98 -9.11
#